data_AF-A0A9E2N846-F1
#
_entry.id   AF-A0A9E2N846-F1
#
_cell.length_a   1.000
_cell.length_b   1.000
_cell.length_c   1.000
_cell.angle_alpha   90.00
_cell.angle_beta   90.00
_cell.angle_gamma   90.00
#
_symmetry.space_group_name_H-M   'P 1'
#
loop_
_entity.id
_entity.type
_entity.pdbx_description
1 polymer ?
#
loop_
_entity_poly.entity_id
_entity_poly.type
_entity_poly.pdbx_seq_one_letter_code
_entity_poly.pdbx_strand_id
1 'polypeptide(L)'
;MKKKEKPKEGRFKRFFKIFGPGLITGAADDDPSGIATYAQTGAQFGYGQLWMVLFMYPLMTAVQEASARIGAVTGKGLAAVIKEHYNKHILYTVVFLVVLANVINIGADIGAMASSLRLIVPLPFSTLMLIFVIFILTLEIFTSYKTYAKVLK
;
A
#
# COMPACT_ATOMS: atom_id res chain seq x y z
N MET A 1 -3.74 -2.67 -45.58
CA MET A 1 -3.55 -1.95 -44.29
C MET A 1 -2.22 -2.35 -43.69
N LYS A 2 -1.23 -1.43 -43.65
CA LYS A 2 0.13 -1.69 -43.14
C LYS A 2 0.11 -1.92 -41.62
N LYS A 3 0.54 -3.10 -41.17
CA LYS A 3 0.85 -3.39 -39.75
C LYS A 3 1.95 -2.40 -39.29
N LYS A 4 1.61 -1.47 -38.40
CA LYS A 4 2.61 -0.65 -37.69
C LYS A 4 3.34 -1.54 -36.70
N GLU A 5 4.58 -1.92 -36.99
CA GLU A 5 5.47 -2.58 -36.05
C GLU A 5 5.73 -1.63 -34.86
N LYS A 6 5.38 -2.09 -33.65
CA LYS A 6 5.68 -1.35 -32.42
C LYS A 6 7.19 -1.35 -32.21
N PRO A 7 7.81 -0.20 -31.87
CA PRO A 7 9.26 -0.12 -31.72
C PRO A 7 9.69 -1.07 -30.59
N LYS A 8 10.73 -1.86 -30.82
CA LYS A 8 11.31 -2.79 -29.84
C LYS A 8 11.80 -1.97 -28.63
N GLU A 9 10.99 -1.89 -27.58
CA GLU A 9 11.36 -1.22 -26.33
C GLU A 9 12.63 -1.90 -25.75
N GLY A 10 13.63 -1.09 -25.39
CA GLY A 10 14.87 -1.58 -24.81
C GLY A 10 14.62 -2.40 -23.54
N ARG A 11 15.42 -3.46 -23.34
CA ARG A 11 15.30 -4.44 -22.24
C ARG A 11 15.14 -3.77 -20.85
N PHE A 12 15.80 -2.62 -20.66
CA PHE A 12 15.72 -1.79 -19.47
C PHE A 12 14.32 -1.18 -19.25
N LYS A 13 13.68 -0.59 -20.26
CA LYS A 13 12.33 -0.01 -20.13
C LYS A 13 11.28 -1.08 -19.84
N ARG A 14 11.45 -2.28 -20.41
CA ARG A 14 10.59 -3.43 -20.13
C ARG A 14 10.78 -3.95 -18.70
N PHE A 15 12.02 -3.97 -18.20
CA PHE A 15 12.34 -4.35 -16.82
C PHE A 15 11.70 -3.41 -15.80
N PHE A 16 11.86 -2.09 -15.94
CA PHE A 16 11.21 -1.11 -15.05
C PHE A 16 9.67 -1.19 -15.08
N LYS A 17 9.08 -1.54 -16.23
CA LYS A 17 7.63 -1.71 -16.36
C LYS A 17 7.10 -2.96 -15.64
N ILE A 18 7.94 -4.00 -15.50
CA ILE A 18 7.61 -5.24 -14.79
C ILE A 18 7.81 -5.07 -13.27
N PHE A 19 8.78 -4.27 -12.83
CA PHE A 19 9.02 -3.97 -11.42
C PHE A 19 8.01 -2.99 -10.81
N GLY A 20 7.38 -2.14 -11.62
CA GLY A 20 6.44 -1.11 -11.15
C GLY A 20 5.39 -1.58 -10.14
N PRO A 21 4.62 -2.65 -10.41
CA PRO A 21 3.61 -3.15 -9.47
C PRO A 21 4.19 -3.63 -8.14
N GLY A 22 5.37 -4.26 -8.17
CA GLY A 22 6.08 -4.75 -6.98
C GLY A 22 6.63 -3.62 -6.12
N LEU A 23 7.17 -2.56 -6.75
CA LEU A 23 7.63 -1.37 -6.04
C LEU A 23 6.47 -0.59 -5.41
N ILE A 24 5.34 -0.47 -6.12
CA ILE A 24 4.15 0.21 -5.59
C ILE A 24 3.57 -0.57 -4.40
N THR A 25 3.51 -1.91 -4.47
CA THR A 25 2.99 -2.69 -3.34
C THR A 25 3.94 -2.69 -2.15
N GLY A 26 5.25 -2.67 -2.37
CA GLY A 26 6.23 -2.52 -1.27
C GLY A 26 6.15 -1.15 -0.62
N ALA A 27 6.06 -0.08 -1.42
CA ALA A 27 5.88 1.27 -0.90
C ALA A 27 4.55 1.47 -0.16
N ALA A 28 3.52 0.67 -0.47
CA ALA A 28 2.26 0.67 0.26
C ALA A 28 2.33 -0.10 1.59
N ASP A 29 3.28 -1.03 1.75
CA ASP A 29 3.50 -1.79 2.99
C ASP A 29 4.27 -0.96 4.04
N ASP A 30 5.12 -0.04 3.58
CA ASP A 30 5.85 0.94 4.42
C ASP A 30 5.01 2.22 4.69
N ASP A 31 3.80 2.05 5.20
CA ASP A 31 2.91 3.16 5.56
C ASP A 31 3.36 3.87 6.87
N PRO A 32 2.94 5.13 7.11
CA PRO A 32 3.28 5.85 8.34
C PRO A 32 2.96 5.08 9.63
N SER A 33 1.87 4.31 9.63
CA SER A 33 1.48 3.47 10.77
C SER A 33 2.46 2.33 11.03
N GLY A 34 2.97 1.67 9.98
CA GLY A 34 3.99 0.64 10.05
C GLY A 34 5.30 1.20 10.60
N ILE A 35 5.76 2.34 10.06
CA ILE A 35 6.97 3.02 10.55
C ILE A 35 6.82 3.40 12.03
N ALA A 36 5.67 3.95 12.43
CA ALA A 36 5.41 4.30 13.82
C ALA A 36 5.43 3.07 14.74
N THR A 37 4.84 1.95 14.29
CA THR A 37 4.79 0.69 15.05
C THR A 37 6.19 0.10 15.24
N TYR A 38 7.00 0.04 14.18
CA TYR A 38 8.35 -0.48 14.27
C TYR A 38 9.28 0.46 15.05
N ALA A 39 9.11 1.78 14.94
CA ALA A 39 9.83 2.76 15.75
C ALA A 39 9.48 2.65 17.24
N GLN A 40 8.20 2.52 17.58
CA GLN A 40 7.76 2.33 18.97
C GLN A 40 8.26 1.01 19.54
N THR A 41 8.15 -0.07 18.77
CA THR A 41 8.64 -1.40 19.17
C THR A 41 10.15 -1.38 19.33
N GLY A 42 10.89 -0.74 18.41
CA GLY A 42 12.35 -0.58 18.51
C GLY A 42 12.77 0.26 19.72
N ALA A 43 12.02 1.30 20.06
CA ALA A 43 12.27 2.10 21.27
C ALA A 43 12.04 1.31 22.56
N GLN A 44 11.07 0.38 22.57
CA GLN A 44 10.75 -0.44 23.74
C GLN A 44 11.67 -1.67 23.90
N PHE A 45 11.95 -2.37 22.81
CA PHE A 45 12.62 -3.68 22.82
C PHE A 45 14.05 -3.65 22.26
N GLY A 46 14.53 -2.48 21.80
CA GLY A 46 15.81 -2.34 21.13
C GLY A 46 15.93 -3.29 19.95
N TYR A 47 17.07 -3.98 19.85
CA TYR A 47 17.33 -4.97 18.80
C TYR A 47 16.80 -6.37 19.10
N GLY A 48 16.13 -6.58 20.25
CA GLY A 48 15.69 -7.91 20.70
C GLY A 48 14.64 -8.59 19.80
N GLN A 49 14.02 -7.84 18.89
CA GLN A 49 13.00 -8.32 17.96
C GLN A 49 13.53 -8.54 16.53
N LEU A 50 14.80 -8.22 16.25
CA LEU A 50 15.35 -8.34 14.88
C LEU A 50 15.34 -9.77 14.35
N TRP A 51 15.46 -10.78 15.20
CA TRP A 51 15.45 -12.19 14.77
C TRP A 51 14.13 -12.59 14.10
N MET A 52 13.02 -11.88 14.36
CA MET A 52 11.74 -12.15 13.72
C MET A 52 11.77 -11.91 12.20
N VAL A 53 12.69 -11.06 11.71
CA VAL A 53 12.86 -10.80 10.27
C VAL A 53 13.11 -12.08 9.48
N LEU A 54 13.79 -13.07 10.08
CA LEU A 54 14.06 -14.36 9.47
C LEU A 54 12.79 -15.13 9.13
N PHE A 55 11.70 -14.89 9.87
CA PHE A 55 10.42 -15.54 9.67
C PHE A 55 9.42 -14.62 8.93
N MET A 56 9.37 -13.33 9.27
CA MET A 56 8.41 -12.40 8.67
C MET A 56 8.71 -12.15 7.19
N TYR A 57 9.98 -11.99 6.81
CA TYR A 57 10.37 -11.72 5.43
C TYR A 57 9.95 -12.82 4.44
N PRO A 58 10.25 -14.13 4.67
CA PRO A 58 9.81 -15.17 3.75
C PRO A 58 8.29 -15.34 3.73
N LEU A 59 7.60 -15.17 4.88
CA LEU A 59 6.14 -15.25 4.93
C LEU A 59 5.48 -14.13 4.12
N MET A 60 5.93 -12.89 4.30
CA MET A 60 5.46 -11.73 3.55
C MET A 60 5.71 -11.93 2.04
N THR A 61 6.92 -12.37 1.68
CA THR A 61 7.28 -12.65 0.28
C THR A 61 6.37 -13.72 -0.32
N ALA A 62 6.05 -14.79 0.42
CA ALA A 62 5.15 -15.83 -0.06
C ALA A 62 3.72 -15.32 -0.29
N VAL A 63 3.20 -14.47 0.60
CA VAL A 63 1.86 -13.87 0.45
C VAL A 63 1.82 -12.90 -0.74
N GLN A 64 2.85 -12.06 -0.92
CA GLN A 64 2.94 -11.16 -2.06
C GLN A 64 3.11 -11.92 -3.38
N GLU A 65 3.93 -12.97 -3.41
CA GLU A 65 4.13 -13.83 -4.58
C GLU A 65 2.84 -14.53 -4.99
N ALA A 66 2.11 -15.11 -4.04
CA ALA A 66 0.83 -15.75 -4.32
C ALA A 66 -0.20 -14.77 -4.88
N SER A 67 -0.29 -13.57 -4.29
CA SER A 67 -1.18 -12.51 -4.75
C SER A 67 -0.81 -12.01 -6.15
N ALA A 68 0.48 -11.80 -6.40
CA ALA A 68 1.00 -11.40 -7.70
C ALA A 68 0.77 -12.48 -8.76
N ARG A 69 0.95 -13.76 -8.43
CA ARG A 69 0.71 -14.90 -9.32
C ARG A 69 -0.76 -15.01 -9.69
N ILE A 70 -1.67 -14.87 -8.72
CA ILE A 70 -3.12 -14.86 -8.98
C ILE A 70 -3.47 -13.70 -9.93
N GLY A 71 -2.98 -12.49 -9.65
CA GLY A 71 -3.22 -11.33 -10.51
C GLY A 71 -2.64 -11.49 -11.92
N ALA A 72 -1.44 -12.07 -12.04
CA ALA A 72 -0.76 -12.29 -13.32
C ALA A 72 -1.44 -13.36 -14.19
N VAL A 73 -1.94 -14.44 -13.58
CA VAL A 73 -2.58 -15.55 -14.29
C VAL A 73 -4.04 -15.22 -14.64
N THR A 74 -4.78 -14.64 -13.70
CA THR A 74 -6.23 -14.38 -13.90
C THR A 74 -6.50 -13.06 -14.61
N GLY A 75 -5.56 -12.11 -14.57
CA GLY A 75 -5.77 -10.73 -15.03
C GLY A 75 -6.80 -9.96 -14.20
N LYS A 76 -7.18 -10.48 -13.02
CA LYS A 76 -8.22 -9.94 -12.14
C LYS A 76 -7.67 -9.71 -10.74
N GLY A 77 -8.28 -8.78 -9.99
CA GLY A 77 -7.98 -8.59 -8.57
C GLY A 77 -8.56 -9.70 -7.70
N LEU A 78 -8.02 -9.89 -6.49
CA LEU A 78 -8.45 -10.95 -5.56
C LEU A 78 -9.97 -10.97 -5.33
N ALA A 79 -10.60 -9.82 -5.11
CA ALA A 79 -12.05 -9.74 -4.89
C ALA A 79 -12.87 -10.24 -6.10
N ALA A 80 -12.40 -9.98 -7.32
CA ALA A 80 -13.05 -10.48 -8.53
C ALA A 80 -12.88 -11.99 -8.69
N VAL A 81 -11.71 -12.52 -8.36
CA VAL A 81 -11.46 -13.98 -8.34
C VAL A 81 -12.33 -14.68 -7.30
N ILE A 82 -12.46 -14.10 -6.09
CA ILE A 82 -13.31 -14.64 -5.02
C ILE A 82 -14.77 -14.65 -5.45
N LYS A 83 -15.25 -13.57 -6.08
CA LYS A 83 -16.62 -13.48 -6.59
C LYS A 83 -16.95 -14.59 -7.61
N GLU A 84 -15.97 -15.04 -8.37
CA GLU A 84 -16.16 -16.07 -9.41
C GLU A 84 -16.15 -17.50 -8.84
N HIS A 85 -15.40 -17.75 -7.76
CA HIS A 85 -15.17 -19.10 -7.24
C HIS A 85 -15.92 -19.40 -5.94
N TYR A 86 -16.41 -18.38 -5.23
CA TYR A 86 -17.04 -18.53 -3.92
C TYR A 86 -18.45 -17.92 -3.87
N ASN A 87 -19.21 -18.32 -2.86
CA ASN A 87 -20.55 -17.79 -2.63
C ASN A 87 -20.50 -16.29 -2.24
N LYS A 88 -21.64 -15.62 -2.35
CA LYS A 88 -21.76 -14.18 -2.07
C LYS A 88 -21.45 -13.84 -0.61
N HIS A 89 -21.74 -14.74 0.33
CA HIS A 89 -21.47 -14.50 1.76
C HIS A 89 -19.98 -14.36 2.05
N ILE A 90 -19.15 -15.26 1.51
CA ILE A 90 -17.68 -15.20 1.65
C ILE A 90 -17.16 -13.91 1.02
N LEU A 91 -17.64 -13.55 -0.17
CA LEU A 91 -17.25 -12.31 -0.83
C LEU A 91 -17.55 -11.08 0.04
N TYR A 92 -18.77 -10.96 0.56
CA TYR A 92 -19.15 -9.82 1.39
C TYR A 92 -18.34 -9.77 2.69
N THR A 93 -18.09 -10.91 3.34
CA THR A 93 -17.25 -10.98 4.54
C THR A 93 -15.83 -10.50 4.25
N VAL A 94 -15.19 -11.01 3.19
CA VAL A 94 -13.81 -10.61 2.84
C VAL A 94 -13.75 -9.13 2.49
N VAL A 95 -14.69 -8.63 1.67
CA VAL A 95 -14.74 -7.21 1.31
C VAL A 95 -14.96 -6.35 2.56
N PHE A 96 -15.85 -6.75 3.46
CA PHE A 96 -16.07 -6.03 4.72
C PHE A 96 -14.80 -5.99 5.58
N LEU A 97 -14.10 -7.11 5.73
CA LEU A 97 -12.83 -7.17 6.48
C LEU A 97 -11.76 -6.25 5.86
N VAL A 98 -11.63 -6.24 4.54
CA VAL A 98 -10.69 -5.36 3.84
C VAL A 98 -11.06 -3.89 4.04
N VAL A 99 -12.33 -3.54 3.92
CA VAL A 99 -12.79 -2.15 4.17
C VAL A 99 -12.49 -1.75 5.60
N LEU A 100 -12.82 -2.60 6.57
CA LEU A 100 -12.55 -2.33 7.99
C LEU A 100 -11.05 -2.13 8.26
N ALA A 101 -10.21 -3.04 7.75
CA ALA A 101 -8.76 -2.96 7.90
C ALA A 101 -8.21 -1.66 7.30
N ASN A 102 -8.63 -1.31 6.08
CA ASN A 102 -8.17 -0.08 5.42
C ASN A 102 -8.64 1.19 6.16
N VAL A 103 -9.86 1.21 6.69
CA VAL A 103 -10.35 2.35 7.49
C VAL A 103 -9.51 2.54 8.76
N ILE A 104 -9.15 1.45 9.42
CA ILE A 104 -8.28 1.48 10.61
C ILE A 104 -6.88 1.96 10.23
N ASN A 105 -6.28 1.43 9.15
CA ASN A 105 -4.96 1.85 8.68
C ASN A 105 -4.92 3.34 8.33
N ILE A 106 -5.91 3.85 7.58
CA ILE A 106 -5.98 5.28 7.25
C ILE A 106 -6.03 6.13 8.54
N GLY A 107 -6.82 5.71 9.53
CA GLY A 107 -6.87 6.40 10.83
C GLY A 107 -5.51 6.39 11.55
N ALA A 108 -4.83 5.25 11.56
CA ALA A 108 -3.51 5.08 12.17
C ALA A 108 -2.44 5.91 11.44
N ASP A 109 -2.46 5.95 10.11
CA ASP A 109 -1.55 6.75 9.29
C ASP A 109 -1.68 8.23 9.57
N ILE A 110 -2.91 8.75 9.60
CA ILE A 110 -3.16 10.17 9.91
C ILE A 110 -2.67 10.50 11.33
N GLY A 111 -2.92 9.60 12.29
CA GLY A 111 -2.41 9.73 13.66
C GLY A 111 -0.88 9.73 13.73
N ALA A 112 -0.22 8.83 12.99
CA ALA A 112 1.23 8.72 12.92
C ALA A 112 1.84 9.98 12.27
N MET A 113 1.29 10.45 11.15
CA MET A 113 1.73 11.68 10.48
C MET A 113 1.60 12.91 11.39
N ALA A 114 0.47 13.07 12.08
CA ALA A 114 0.25 14.16 13.03
C ALA A 114 1.23 14.10 14.21
N SER A 115 1.50 12.89 14.74
CA SER A 115 2.44 12.69 15.83
C SER A 115 3.88 13.02 15.42
N SER A 116 4.28 12.60 14.22
CA SER A 116 5.60 12.92 13.64
C SER A 116 5.77 14.42 13.40
N LEU A 117 4.76 15.10 12.85
CA LEU A 117 4.82 16.54 12.60
C LEU A 117 4.88 17.35 13.89
N ARG A 118 4.24 16.87 14.96
CA ARG A 118 4.29 17.49 16.30
C ARG A 118 5.71 17.57 16.87
N LEU A 119 6.62 16.69 16.45
CA LEU A 119 8.03 16.73 16.87
C LEU A 119 8.77 17.96 16.30
N ILE A 120 8.28 18.52 15.19
CA ILE A 120 8.89 19.66 14.49
C ILE A 120 8.11 20.94 14.74
N VAL A 121 6.78 20.84 14.76
CA VAL A 121 5.87 21.98 14.87
C VAL A 121 5.12 21.90 16.21
N PRO A 122 5.24 22.91 17.10
CA PRO A 122 4.63 22.89 18.42
C PRO A 122 3.13 23.26 18.38
N LEU A 123 2.35 22.52 17.58
CA LEU A 123 0.90 22.64 17.50
C LEU A 123 0.19 21.49 18.22
N PRO A 124 -1.06 21.70 18.68
CA PRO A 124 -1.86 20.62 19.27
C PRO A 124 -2.08 19.48 18.27
N PHE A 125 -2.05 18.25 18.77
CA PHE A 125 -2.24 17.04 17.97
C PHE A 125 -3.54 17.07 17.16
N SER A 126 -4.65 17.48 17.78
CA SER A 126 -5.96 17.57 17.10
C SER A 126 -5.94 18.54 15.92
N THR A 127 -5.21 19.65 16.02
CA THR A 127 -5.08 20.63 14.93
C THR A 127 -4.26 20.06 13.79
N LEU A 128 -3.12 19.41 14.08
CA LEU A 128 -2.28 18.78 13.06
C LEU A 128 -3.01 17.63 12.34
N MET A 129 -3.73 16.80 13.09
CA MET A 129 -4.57 15.75 12.54
C MET A 129 -5.61 16.33 11.57
N LEU A 130 -6.33 17.37 11.99
CA LEU A 130 -7.37 17.99 11.19
C LEU A 130 -6.80 18.63 9.92
N ILE A 131 -5.60 19.23 9.99
CA ILE A 131 -4.87 19.71 8.81
C ILE A 131 -4.56 18.56 7.84
N PHE A 132 -4.03 17.43 8.32
CA PHE A 132 -3.75 16.28 7.46
C PHE A 132 -5.02 15.69 6.85
N VAL A 133 -6.11 15.57 7.61
CA VAL A 133 -7.41 15.11 7.10
C VAL A 133 -7.89 16.02 5.96
N ILE A 134 -7.94 17.34 6.19
CA ILE A 134 -8.38 18.29 5.17
C ILE A 134 -7.47 18.23 3.94
N PHE A 135 -6.16 18.18 4.16
CA PHE A 135 -5.17 18.13 3.09
C PHE A 135 -5.34 16.87 2.22
N ILE A 136 -5.44 15.70 2.85
CA ILE A 136 -5.62 14.41 2.15
C ILE A 136 -6.96 14.39 1.41
N LEU A 137 -8.07 14.80 2.05
CA LEU A 137 -9.38 14.87 1.39
C LEU A 137 -9.37 15.84 0.21
N THR A 138 -8.71 16.98 0.35
CA THR A 138 -8.55 17.95 -0.75
C THR A 138 -7.77 17.32 -1.90
N LEU A 139 -6.65 16.65 -1.61
CA LEU A 139 -5.88 15.95 -2.64
C LEU A 139 -6.70 14.84 -3.32
N GLU A 140 -7.47 14.07 -2.57
CA GLU A 140 -8.30 12.99 -3.12
C GLU A 140 -9.42 13.50 -4.02
N ILE A 141 -10.08 14.60 -3.64
CA ILE A 141 -11.17 15.20 -4.42
C ILE A 141 -10.63 15.92 -5.68
N PHE A 142 -9.53 16.65 -5.57
CA PHE A 142 -9.04 17.52 -6.65
C PHE A 142 -7.99 16.86 -7.55
N THR A 143 -7.38 15.74 -7.14
CA THR A 143 -6.33 15.08 -7.94
C THR A 143 -6.91 13.93 -8.76
N SER A 144 -6.85 14.06 -10.10
CA SER A 144 -7.21 12.95 -11.00
C SER A 144 -6.20 11.80 -10.91
N TYR A 145 -6.70 10.55 -10.95
CA TYR A 145 -5.90 9.31 -10.93
C TYR A 145 -4.71 9.30 -11.92
N LYS A 146 -4.85 9.98 -13.07
CA LYS A 146 -3.79 10.11 -14.08
C LYS A 146 -2.57 10.92 -13.60
N THR A 147 -2.76 11.84 -12.66
CA THR A 147 -1.70 12.67 -12.07
C THR A 147 -1.00 11.91 -10.95
N TYR A 148 -1.75 11.21 -10.09
CA TYR A 148 -1.21 10.32 -9.04
C TYR A 148 -0.29 9.24 -9.62
N ALA A 149 -0.72 8.56 -10.67
CA ALA A 149 0.05 7.50 -11.34
C ALA A 149 1.34 7.99 -12.03
N LYS A 150 1.54 9.30 -12.16
CA LYS A 150 2.74 9.92 -12.74
C LYS A 150 3.76 10.36 -11.69
N VAL A 151 3.32 10.60 -10.45
CA VAL A 151 4.16 10.96 -9.30
C VAL A 151 4.72 9.72 -8.61
N LEU A 152 3.95 8.61 -8.60
CA LEU A 152 4.33 7.32 -8.00
C LEU A 152 5.19 6.40 -8.92
N LYS A 153 5.70 6.91 -10.04
CA LYS A 153 6.47 6.15 -11.04
C LYS A 153 7.90 6.63 -11.11
#